data_AF-A0AAW0CUP0-F1
#
_entry.id   AF-A0AAW0CUP0-F1
#
_cell.length_a   1.000
_cell.length_b   1.000
_cell.length_c   1.000
_cell.angle_alpha   90.00
_cell.angle_beta   90.00
_cell.angle_gamma   90.00
#
_symmetry.space_group_name_H-M   'P 1'
#
loop_
_entity.id
_entity.type
_entity.pdbx_description
1 polymer ?
#
loop_
_entity_poly.entity_id
_entity_poly.type
_entity_poly.pdbx_seq_one_letter_code
_entity_poly.pdbx_strand_id
1 'polypeptide(L)'
;MICLAVFSRIVSSAVAPIAIPSPWRKPTISLTMEERIDTATKALDKAVTIAEDDKADLYILLIEFDIAVNQTRYKDKVSHYFANVSPSKLTCSIVASSNYPDWHDRSGQGVLVLKEKQFAGGDLVRGLATILARKESFDSRLSTYVEAYLAVQYNALLDLATVNGTNVYGNSWIGPPNMTYSADVQFAAARVLIASININPQLDSQSPPEGPPAGSSGRETNHIGGIIGGVLGGLSLIALVIVGSLFIIRRRHQDSTDTRVFPENSLIPIPYVLQSEKRRRKRHMEGILPQAEPPTEAPPPAYSSRSYISPLGG
;
A
#
# COMPACT_ATOMS: atom_id res chain seq x y z
N MET A 1 18.00 -33.56 15.32
CA MET A 1 17.94 -32.29 16.08
C MET A 1 19.08 -31.30 15.78
N ILE A 2 19.97 -31.55 14.80
CA ILE A 2 21.10 -30.66 14.48
C ILE A 2 20.76 -29.63 13.37
N CYS A 3 19.70 -29.85 12.58
CA CYS A 3 19.32 -28.94 11.48
C CYS A 3 18.60 -27.64 11.89
N LEU A 4 18.09 -27.53 13.13
CA LEU A 4 17.40 -26.31 13.59
C LEU A 4 18.34 -25.25 14.19
N ALA A 5 19.56 -25.63 14.60
CA ALA A 5 20.54 -24.69 15.16
C ALA A 5 21.29 -23.89 14.08
N VAL A 6 21.37 -24.39 12.84
CA VAL A 6 22.09 -23.73 11.73
C VAL A 6 21.25 -22.62 11.09
N PHE A 7 19.92 -22.71 11.12
CA PHE A 7 19.05 -21.65 10.60
C PHE A 7 18.96 -20.42 11.52
N SER A 8 19.29 -20.55 12.80
CA SER A 8 19.26 -19.42 13.75
C SER A 8 20.51 -18.54 13.71
N ARG A 9 21.56 -18.91 12.97
CA ARG A 9 22.85 -18.16 12.93
C ARG A 9 23.19 -17.49 11.60
N ILE A 10 22.32 -17.57 10.59
CA ILE A 10 22.60 -16.98 9.25
C ILE A 10 22.05 -15.55 9.09
N VAL A 11 21.17 -15.05 9.97
CA VAL A 11 20.65 -13.67 9.85
C VAL A 11 21.19 -12.78 10.97
N SER A 12 22.52 -12.65 11.00
CA SER A 12 23.19 -11.51 11.65
C SER A 12 24.17 -10.89 10.66
N SER A 13 23.72 -10.71 9.42
CA SER A 13 24.32 -9.71 8.54
C SER A 13 24.06 -8.37 9.21
N ALA A 14 25.11 -7.68 9.64
CA ALA A 14 25.03 -6.31 10.12
C ALA A 14 24.36 -5.47 9.01
N VAL A 15 23.05 -5.26 9.12
CA VAL A 15 22.32 -4.33 8.26
C VAL A 15 22.90 -2.97 8.61
N ALA A 16 23.58 -2.35 7.65
CA ALA A 16 24.09 -1.00 7.81
C ALA A 16 22.96 -0.10 8.35
N PRO A 17 23.26 0.81 9.30
CA PRO A 17 22.23 1.68 9.85
C PRO A 17 21.54 2.43 8.72
N ILE A 18 20.20 2.34 8.69
CA ILE A 18 19.37 3.10 7.75
C ILE A 18 19.47 4.57 8.18
N ALA A 19 20.30 5.35 7.50
CA ALA A 19 20.47 6.77 7.71
C ALA A 19 19.67 7.55 6.67
N ILE A 20 19.10 8.68 7.08
CA ILE A 20 18.46 9.64 6.15
C ILE A 20 19.58 10.21 5.25
N PRO A 21 19.47 10.08 3.93
CA PRO A 21 20.48 10.64 3.03
C PRO A 21 20.56 12.16 3.17
N SER A 22 21.77 12.69 3.36
CA SER A 22 22.02 14.14 3.41
C SER A 22 21.53 14.95 2.19
N PRO A 23 21.45 14.42 0.95
CA PRO A 23 20.91 15.21 -0.18
C PRO A 23 19.38 15.34 -0.19
N TRP A 24 18.66 14.73 0.75
CA TRP A 24 17.21 14.81 0.80
C TRP A 24 16.73 16.22 1.13
N ARG A 25 15.77 16.69 0.33
CA ARG A 25 15.25 18.05 0.43
C ARG A 25 14.21 18.16 1.54
N LYS A 26 14.48 18.97 2.58
CA LYS A 26 13.55 19.26 3.67
C LYS A 26 12.90 17.98 4.23
N PRO A 27 13.65 17.07 4.88
CA PRO A 27 13.13 15.81 5.43
C PRO A 27 12.21 16.00 6.65
N THR A 28 11.83 17.23 6.96
CA THR A 28 11.03 17.60 8.13
C THR A 28 9.88 18.51 7.69
N ILE A 29 8.67 18.29 8.21
CA ILE A 29 7.51 19.15 7.92
C ILE A 29 7.39 20.21 9.03
N SER A 30 7.47 21.49 8.66
CA SER A 30 7.37 22.60 9.60
C SER A 30 5.93 22.97 9.98
N LEU A 31 4.95 22.59 9.15
CA LEU A 31 3.53 22.87 9.36
C LEU A 31 2.95 22.05 10.51
N THR A 32 2.04 22.65 11.27
CA THR A 32 1.31 21.94 12.34
C THR A 32 0.38 20.88 11.76
N MET A 33 -0.08 19.96 12.61
CA MET A 33 -1.04 18.95 12.17
C MET A 33 -2.32 19.59 11.61
N GLU A 34 -2.83 20.65 12.22
CA GLU A 34 -4.02 21.37 11.79
C GLU A 34 -3.83 22.02 10.41
N GLU A 35 -2.68 22.65 10.16
CA GLU A 35 -2.34 23.24 8.86
C GLU A 35 -2.24 22.16 7.77
N ARG A 36 -1.69 20.98 8.12
CA ARG A 36 -1.64 19.83 7.20
C ARG A 36 -3.03 19.30 6.88
N ILE A 37 -3.91 19.21 7.89
CA ILE A 37 -5.30 18.79 7.72
C ILE A 37 -6.04 19.76 6.80
N ASP A 38 -5.90 21.07 7.03
CA ASP A 38 -6.51 22.11 6.19
C ASP A 38 -6.01 22.01 4.74
N THR A 39 -4.71 21.85 4.54
CA THR A 39 -4.10 21.68 3.21
C THR A 39 -4.63 20.43 2.49
N ALA A 40 -4.66 19.28 3.18
CA ALA A 40 -5.19 18.04 2.64
C ALA A 40 -6.69 18.15 2.31
N THR A 41 -7.47 18.80 3.17
CA THR A 41 -8.90 19.05 2.96
C THR A 41 -9.13 19.87 1.69
N LYS A 42 -8.39 20.96 1.51
CA LYS A 42 -8.50 21.82 0.32
C LYS A 42 -8.14 21.07 -0.95
N ALA A 43 -7.10 20.24 -0.92
CA ALA A 43 -6.70 19.38 -2.03
C ALA A 43 -7.73 18.29 -2.36
N LEU A 44 -8.43 17.76 -1.35
CA LEU A 44 -9.52 16.81 -1.53
C LEU A 44 -10.77 17.46 -2.10
N ASP A 45 -11.19 18.61 -1.58
CA ASP A 45 -12.41 19.29 -2.04
C ASP A 45 -12.27 19.71 -3.51
N LYS A 46 -11.21 20.46 -3.84
CA LYS A 46 -10.20 19.97 -4.79
C LYS A 46 -10.60 18.91 -5.82
N ALA A 47 -10.00 17.75 -5.63
CA ALA A 47 -10.15 16.55 -6.43
C ALA A 47 -11.60 16.06 -6.55
N VAL A 48 -12.44 16.22 -5.52
CA VAL A 48 -13.87 15.86 -5.55
C VAL A 48 -14.62 16.68 -6.60
N THR A 49 -14.36 17.99 -6.70
CA THR A 49 -15.06 18.82 -7.71
C THR A 49 -14.69 18.48 -9.15
N ILE A 50 -13.58 17.77 -9.35
CA ILE A 50 -13.06 17.41 -10.68
C ILE A 50 -13.37 15.96 -11.05
N ALA A 51 -13.44 15.06 -10.07
CA ALA A 51 -13.70 13.68 -10.35
C ALA A 51 -15.07 13.54 -11.03
N GLU A 52 -15.08 13.07 -12.26
CA GLU A 52 -16.28 12.50 -12.86
C GLU A 52 -16.73 11.29 -12.02
N ASP A 53 -18.03 10.98 -12.03
CA ASP A 53 -18.72 10.10 -11.07
C ASP A 53 -18.16 8.67 -10.87
N ASP A 54 -17.18 8.19 -11.66
CA ASP A 54 -16.70 6.79 -11.63
C ASP A 54 -15.20 6.63 -11.29
N LYS A 55 -14.71 7.29 -10.22
CA LYS A 55 -13.36 7.04 -9.71
C LYS A 55 -13.35 6.45 -8.31
N ALA A 56 -13.30 5.10 -8.24
CA ALA A 56 -13.09 4.33 -7.00
C ALA A 56 -11.94 4.87 -6.14
N ASP A 57 -10.87 5.35 -6.79
CA ASP A 57 -9.70 5.91 -6.14
C ASP A 57 -10.00 7.16 -5.29
N LEU A 58 -10.95 7.99 -5.70
CA LEU A 58 -11.37 9.15 -4.93
C LEU A 58 -12.04 8.70 -3.63
N TYR A 59 -12.97 7.75 -3.70
CA TYR A 59 -13.69 7.30 -2.50
C TYR A 59 -12.79 6.60 -1.50
N ILE A 60 -11.83 5.82 -1.97
CA ILE A 60 -10.76 5.27 -1.14
C ILE A 60 -10.01 6.41 -0.44
N LEU A 61 -9.66 7.47 -1.17
CA LEU A 61 -8.91 8.59 -0.63
C LEU A 61 -9.71 9.37 0.44
N LEU A 62 -11.01 9.53 0.22
CA LEU A 62 -11.92 10.16 1.20
C LEU A 62 -12.02 9.34 2.50
N ILE A 63 -12.08 8.01 2.39
CA ILE A 63 -12.04 7.11 3.55
C ILE A 63 -10.70 7.25 4.29
N GLU A 64 -9.59 7.25 3.56
CA GLU A 64 -8.26 7.36 4.16
C GLU A 64 -8.07 8.66 4.91
N PHE A 65 -8.58 9.77 4.36
CA PHE A 65 -8.63 11.02 5.09
C PHE A 65 -9.46 10.86 6.36
N ASP A 66 -10.75 10.51 6.27
CA ASP A 66 -11.63 10.36 7.44
C ASP A 66 -11.01 9.50 8.55
N ILE A 67 -10.34 8.39 8.21
CA ILE A 67 -9.57 7.56 9.16
C ILE A 67 -8.37 8.32 9.75
N ALA A 68 -7.54 8.95 8.91
CA ALA A 68 -6.32 9.62 9.35
C ALA A 68 -6.57 10.77 10.34
N VAL A 69 -7.72 11.44 10.21
CA VAL A 69 -8.14 12.59 11.04
C VAL A 69 -9.24 12.24 12.05
N ASN A 70 -9.59 10.96 12.16
CA ASN A 70 -10.64 10.46 13.05
C ASN A 70 -11.96 11.25 12.95
N GLN A 71 -12.41 11.50 11.73
CA GLN A 71 -13.68 12.19 11.41
C GLN A 71 -14.47 11.40 10.36
N THR A 72 -15.71 11.83 10.10
CA THR A 72 -16.62 11.16 9.16
C THR A 72 -17.17 12.14 8.11
N ARG A 73 -16.37 13.13 7.73
CA ARG A 73 -16.79 14.25 6.87
C ARG A 73 -17.25 13.76 5.51
N TYR A 74 -16.67 12.68 5.00
CA TYR A 74 -16.95 12.17 3.67
C TYR A 74 -17.77 10.87 3.67
N LYS A 75 -18.23 10.41 4.84
CA LYS A 75 -19.00 9.18 5.02
C LYS A 75 -20.20 9.06 4.08
N ASP A 76 -20.98 10.12 3.90
CA ASP A 76 -22.18 10.08 3.06
C ASP A 76 -21.82 9.93 1.58
N LYS A 77 -20.75 10.61 1.11
CA LYS A 77 -20.24 10.48 -0.26
C LYS A 77 -19.75 9.06 -0.54
N VAL A 78 -19.01 8.50 0.41
CA VAL A 78 -18.50 7.12 0.35
C VAL A 78 -19.65 6.12 0.32
N SER A 79 -20.63 6.28 1.21
CA SER A 79 -21.80 5.38 1.29
C SER A 79 -22.61 5.40 -0.01
N HIS A 80 -22.83 6.59 -0.59
CA HIS A 80 -23.51 6.74 -1.86
C HIS A 80 -22.79 6.00 -3.01
N TYR A 81 -21.46 6.02 -3.05
CA TYR A 81 -20.70 5.28 -4.06
C TYR A 81 -20.82 3.76 -3.91
N PHE A 82 -20.58 3.24 -2.71
CA PHE A 82 -20.62 1.80 -2.49
C PHE A 82 -22.01 1.18 -2.64
N ALA A 83 -23.09 1.96 -2.47
CA ALA A 83 -24.44 1.53 -2.81
C ALA A 83 -24.61 1.21 -4.30
N ASN A 84 -23.76 1.77 -5.17
CA ASN A 84 -23.90 1.71 -6.63
C ASN A 84 -22.81 0.88 -7.34
N VAL A 85 -21.83 0.32 -6.62
CA VAL A 85 -20.67 -0.35 -7.22
C VAL A 85 -20.76 -1.88 -7.09
N SER A 86 -20.63 -2.57 -8.22
CA SER A 86 -20.57 -4.03 -8.25
C SER A 86 -19.27 -4.56 -7.61
N PRO A 87 -19.33 -5.60 -6.75
CA PRO A 87 -18.16 -6.14 -6.03
C PRO A 87 -16.96 -6.56 -6.89
N SER A 88 -17.17 -6.84 -8.19
CA SER A 88 -16.10 -7.30 -9.10
C SER A 88 -15.06 -6.22 -9.43
N LYS A 89 -15.40 -4.93 -9.39
CA LYS A 89 -14.49 -3.83 -9.72
C LYS A 89 -13.36 -3.62 -8.68
N LEU A 90 -13.56 -4.02 -7.42
CA LEU A 90 -12.61 -3.77 -6.32
C LEU A 90 -11.32 -4.62 -6.39
N THR A 91 -11.37 -5.79 -7.01
CA THR A 91 -10.27 -6.77 -6.96
C THR A 91 -9.13 -6.43 -7.93
N CYS A 92 -9.40 -5.66 -8.99
CA CYS A 92 -8.39 -5.33 -10.01
C CYS A 92 -7.40 -4.24 -9.55
N SER A 93 -7.84 -3.27 -8.76
CA SER A 93 -7.00 -2.14 -8.32
C SER A 93 -5.89 -2.55 -7.34
N ILE A 94 -6.12 -3.59 -6.52
CA ILE A 94 -5.15 -4.08 -5.54
C ILE A 94 -3.99 -4.83 -6.19
N VAL A 95 -4.22 -5.51 -7.32
CA VAL A 95 -3.20 -6.31 -8.01
C VAL A 95 -2.27 -5.43 -8.86
N ALA A 96 -2.79 -4.36 -9.46
CA ALA A 96 -2.05 -3.45 -10.34
C ALA A 96 -0.92 -2.68 -9.63
N SER A 97 -1.07 -2.38 -8.33
CA SER A 97 -0.12 -1.56 -7.56
C SER A 97 1.18 -2.28 -7.17
N SER A 98 1.24 -3.61 -7.28
CA SER A 98 2.32 -4.44 -6.70
C SER A 98 3.52 -4.74 -7.62
N ASN A 99 3.52 -4.33 -8.89
CA ASN A 99 4.41 -4.91 -9.92
C ASN A 99 5.32 -3.93 -10.71
N TYR A 100 5.65 -2.71 -10.23
CA TYR A 100 6.38 -1.73 -11.07
C TYR A 100 7.75 -1.23 -10.54
N PRO A 101 8.83 -1.19 -11.38
CA PRO A 101 10.21 -0.98 -10.91
C PRO A 101 10.84 0.44 -11.05
N ASP A 102 10.18 1.47 -11.60
CA ASP A 102 10.81 2.75 -11.99
C ASP A 102 10.36 4.00 -11.18
N TRP A 103 10.61 4.06 -9.85
CA TRP A 103 9.89 5.00 -8.97
C TRP A 103 10.57 6.33 -8.61
N HIS A 104 11.86 6.56 -8.90
CA HIS A 104 12.56 7.77 -8.44
C HIS A 104 13.18 8.58 -9.59
N ASP A 105 13.33 9.89 -9.36
CA ASP A 105 14.17 10.72 -10.23
C ASP A 105 15.63 10.23 -10.23
N ARG A 106 16.37 10.58 -11.30
CA ARG A 106 17.81 10.30 -11.36
C ARG A 106 18.66 11.34 -10.60
N SER A 107 18.03 12.34 -10.00
CA SER A 107 18.72 13.44 -9.32
C SER A 107 19.18 13.06 -7.91
N GLY A 108 18.59 12.01 -7.33
CA GLY A 108 18.95 11.51 -6.00
C GLY A 108 18.35 12.31 -4.85
N GLN A 109 17.44 13.25 -5.14
CA GLN A 109 16.74 14.05 -4.13
C GLN A 109 15.59 13.29 -3.45
N GLY A 110 15.33 12.06 -3.88
CA GLY A 110 14.30 11.20 -3.32
C GLY A 110 12.88 11.57 -3.72
N VAL A 111 12.67 12.49 -4.67
CA VAL A 111 11.34 12.92 -5.11
C VAL A 111 10.76 11.91 -6.12
N LEU A 112 9.49 11.56 -5.94
CA LEU A 112 8.74 10.72 -6.89
C LEU A 112 8.48 11.49 -8.19
N VAL A 113 8.79 10.86 -9.32
CA VAL A 113 8.46 11.41 -10.64
C VAL A 113 7.27 10.67 -11.20
N LEU A 114 6.16 11.38 -11.33
CA LEU A 114 5.01 10.89 -12.08
C LEU A 114 5.33 10.99 -13.57
N LYS A 115 5.81 9.89 -14.18
CA LYS A 115 5.91 9.83 -15.64
C LYS A 115 4.51 9.88 -16.23
N GLU A 116 4.36 10.56 -17.37
CA GLU A 116 3.10 11.02 -18.01
C GLU A 116 2.03 9.93 -18.31
N LYS A 117 2.27 8.67 -17.94
CA LYS A 117 1.32 7.54 -18.04
C LYS A 117 1.36 6.56 -16.86
N GLN A 118 2.04 6.89 -15.75
CA GLN A 118 2.32 5.92 -14.69
C GLN A 118 1.80 6.40 -13.32
N PHE A 119 0.76 5.70 -12.86
CA PHE A 119 0.03 5.88 -11.60
C PHE A 119 0.83 5.53 -10.32
N ALA A 120 2.10 5.13 -10.46
CA ALA A 120 2.82 4.40 -9.42
C ALA A 120 3.23 5.23 -8.19
N GLY A 121 3.29 6.57 -8.30
CA GLY A 121 3.71 7.41 -7.16
C GLY A 121 2.72 7.40 -5.99
N GLY A 122 1.42 7.44 -6.28
CA GLY A 122 0.38 7.49 -5.25
C GLY A 122 0.24 6.19 -4.45
N ASP A 123 0.39 5.05 -5.10
CA ASP A 123 0.26 3.74 -4.45
C ASP A 123 1.46 3.41 -3.55
N LEU A 124 2.67 3.82 -3.93
CA LEU A 124 3.83 3.71 -3.06
C LEU A 124 3.62 4.51 -1.78
N VAL A 125 3.22 5.79 -1.91
CA VAL A 125 3.00 6.67 -0.77
C VAL A 125 1.94 6.09 0.17
N ARG A 126 0.86 5.54 -0.41
CA ARG A 126 -0.16 4.81 0.34
C ARG A 126 0.40 3.59 1.08
N GLY A 127 1.21 2.77 0.41
CA GLY A 127 1.86 1.62 1.02
C GLY A 127 2.74 2.02 2.20
N LEU A 128 3.54 3.07 2.04
CA LEU A 128 4.39 3.64 3.09
C LEU A 128 3.57 4.18 4.26
N ALA A 129 2.51 4.93 4.00
CA ALA A 129 1.59 5.43 5.03
C ALA A 129 0.93 4.28 5.81
N THR A 130 0.56 3.20 5.12
CA THR A 130 -0.01 2.00 5.75
C THR A 130 0.99 1.31 6.67
N ILE A 131 2.28 1.28 6.30
CA ILE A 131 3.35 0.76 7.15
C ILE A 131 3.49 1.65 8.40
N LEU A 132 3.50 2.97 8.25
CA LEU A 132 3.56 3.90 9.40
C LEU A 132 2.34 3.79 10.32
N ALA A 133 1.14 3.56 9.79
CA ALA A 133 -0.06 3.33 10.61
C ALA A 133 0.06 2.07 11.49
N ARG A 134 1.02 1.17 11.21
CA ARG A 134 1.31 -0.05 11.97
C ARG A 134 2.64 0.04 12.73
N LYS A 135 3.06 1.26 13.12
CA LYS A 135 4.35 1.58 13.75
C LYS A 135 4.75 0.66 14.90
N GLU A 136 3.78 0.14 15.66
CA GLU A 136 4.00 -0.79 16.78
C GLU A 136 4.71 -2.10 16.38
N SER A 137 4.71 -2.46 15.09
CA SER A 137 5.25 -3.73 14.59
C SER A 137 6.61 -3.61 13.89
N PHE A 138 7.22 -2.42 13.81
CA PHE A 138 8.40 -2.17 12.96
C PHE A 138 9.58 -1.50 13.67
N ASP A 139 10.79 -1.64 13.10
CA ASP A 139 12.02 -0.98 13.56
C ASP A 139 11.84 0.55 13.54
N SER A 140 12.14 1.21 14.67
CA SER A 140 12.00 2.66 14.82
C SER A 140 12.77 3.44 13.75
N ARG A 141 13.95 2.94 13.33
CA ARG A 141 14.77 3.58 12.30
C ARG A 141 14.11 3.55 10.93
N LEU A 142 13.41 2.46 10.60
CA LEU A 142 12.65 2.40 9.36
C LEU A 142 11.47 3.38 9.39
N SER A 143 10.78 3.50 10.54
CA SER A 143 9.72 4.49 10.71
C SER A 143 10.25 5.91 10.49
N THR A 144 11.38 6.26 11.13
CA THR A 144 12.08 7.54 10.97
C THR A 144 12.43 7.82 9.51
N TYR A 145 12.96 6.82 8.81
CA TYR A 145 13.32 6.94 7.39
C TYR A 145 12.09 7.18 6.51
N VAL A 146 11.00 6.43 6.73
CA VAL A 146 9.76 6.57 5.95
C VAL A 146 9.06 7.91 6.24
N GLU A 147 9.06 8.36 7.50
CA GLU A 147 8.56 9.69 7.89
C GLU A 147 9.35 10.79 7.18
N ALA A 148 10.69 10.71 7.18
CA ALA A 148 11.54 11.66 6.48
C ALA A 148 11.25 11.65 4.96
N TYR A 149 11.09 10.48 4.36
CA TYR A 149 10.80 10.34 2.94
C TYR A 149 9.47 11.00 2.56
N LEU A 150 8.42 10.76 3.34
CA LEU A 150 7.10 11.36 3.11
C LEU A 150 7.14 12.88 3.33
N ALA A 151 7.92 13.36 4.31
CA ALA A 151 8.16 14.79 4.51
C ALA A 151 8.84 15.44 3.30
N VAL A 152 9.83 14.78 2.67
CA VAL A 152 10.42 15.26 1.41
C VAL A 152 9.34 15.38 0.32
N GLN A 153 8.49 14.37 0.14
CA GLN A 153 7.42 14.42 -0.88
C GLN A 153 6.43 15.55 -0.60
N TYR A 154 6.01 15.70 0.65
CA TYR A 154 5.09 16.74 1.10
C TYR A 154 5.64 18.14 0.78
N ASN A 155 6.89 18.40 1.18
CA ASN A 155 7.54 19.69 0.96
C ASN A 155 7.83 19.95 -0.53
N ALA A 156 8.17 18.91 -1.30
CA ALA A 156 8.32 19.00 -2.75
C ALA A 156 7.01 19.41 -3.43
N LEU A 157 5.90 18.78 -3.02
CA LEU A 157 4.58 19.09 -3.53
C LEU A 157 4.20 20.55 -3.25
N LEU A 158 4.36 21.02 -2.01
CA LEU A 158 4.01 22.39 -1.63
C LEU A 158 4.88 23.44 -2.31
N ASP A 159 6.21 23.24 -2.34
CA ASP A 159 7.13 24.25 -2.84
C ASP A 159 7.23 24.29 -4.37
N LEU A 160 7.14 23.12 -5.03
CA LEU A 160 7.53 22.96 -6.44
C LEU A 160 6.39 22.55 -7.36
N ALA A 161 5.37 21.84 -6.84
CA ALA A 161 4.25 21.38 -7.63
C ALA A 161 3.03 22.31 -7.54
N THR A 162 2.98 23.21 -6.57
CA THR A 162 1.83 24.10 -6.37
C THR A 162 1.77 25.20 -7.43
N VAL A 163 0.68 25.25 -8.19
CA VAL A 163 0.45 26.30 -9.19
C VAL A 163 0.07 27.60 -8.47
N ASN A 164 0.96 28.58 -8.45
CA ASN A 164 0.72 29.95 -7.95
C ASN A 164 0.09 30.02 -6.54
N GLY A 165 0.48 29.12 -5.62
CA GLY A 165 -0.09 29.08 -4.26
C GLY A 165 -1.56 28.65 -4.19
N THR A 166 -2.12 28.10 -5.27
CA THR A 166 -3.46 27.51 -5.30
C THR A 166 -3.44 26.06 -4.83
N ASN A 167 -4.59 25.43 -4.62
CA ASN A 167 -4.67 23.99 -4.30
C ASN A 167 -4.68 23.11 -5.57
N VAL A 168 -3.95 23.54 -6.60
CA VAL A 168 -3.79 22.82 -7.86
C VAL A 168 -2.34 22.42 -7.98
N TYR A 169 -2.12 21.11 -8.07
CA TYR A 169 -0.77 20.53 -8.13
C TYR A 169 -0.42 20.08 -9.55
N GLY A 170 0.83 20.33 -9.95
CA GLY A 170 1.39 19.90 -11.23
C GLY A 170 1.85 18.44 -11.23
N ASN A 171 2.02 17.88 -12.42
CA ASN A 171 2.50 16.52 -12.66
C ASN A 171 3.98 16.32 -12.27
N SER A 172 4.74 17.41 -12.14
CA SER A 172 6.15 17.41 -11.79
C SER A 172 6.32 17.94 -10.37
N TRP A 173 6.77 17.09 -9.45
CA TRP A 173 7.06 17.49 -8.06
C TRP A 173 8.50 18.02 -7.88
N ILE A 174 9.29 18.00 -8.95
CA ILE A 174 10.62 18.63 -9.01
C ILE A 174 10.54 20.07 -9.56
N GLY A 175 9.35 20.50 -10.00
CA GLY A 175 9.11 21.83 -10.53
C GLY A 175 9.76 22.11 -11.90
N PRO A 176 9.48 23.29 -12.49
CA PRO A 176 8.34 24.14 -12.14
C PRO A 176 7.00 23.41 -12.41
N PRO A 177 5.90 23.81 -11.75
CA PRO A 177 4.64 23.12 -11.91
C PRO A 177 4.15 23.30 -13.35
N ASN A 178 3.78 22.18 -14.00
CA ASN A 178 3.12 22.28 -15.30
C ASN A 178 1.71 22.87 -15.11
N MET A 179 1.23 23.62 -16.11
CA MET A 179 -0.13 24.19 -16.06
C MET A 179 -1.19 23.19 -16.54
N THR A 180 -0.80 21.98 -16.95
CA THR A 180 -1.74 20.96 -17.43
C THR A 180 -2.44 20.32 -16.24
N TYR A 181 -3.72 20.65 -16.12
CA TYR A 181 -4.58 20.12 -15.09
C TYR A 181 -4.94 18.65 -15.36
N SER A 182 -4.82 17.78 -14.34
CA SER A 182 -5.25 16.38 -14.41
C SER A 182 -5.80 15.91 -13.06
N ALA A 183 -6.95 15.24 -13.08
CA ALA A 183 -7.57 14.65 -11.88
C ALA A 183 -6.63 13.66 -11.18
N ASP A 184 -5.90 12.86 -11.96
CA ASP A 184 -5.01 11.82 -11.42
C ASP A 184 -3.82 12.42 -10.68
N VAL A 185 -3.32 13.56 -11.18
CA VAL A 185 -2.27 14.34 -10.51
C VAL A 185 -2.79 14.91 -9.19
N GLN A 186 -4.04 15.42 -9.16
CA GLN A 186 -4.63 15.91 -7.91
C GLN A 186 -4.82 14.78 -6.89
N PHE A 187 -5.22 13.57 -7.31
CA PHE A 187 -5.34 12.44 -6.39
C PHE A 187 -3.97 12.01 -5.85
N ALA A 188 -2.95 11.95 -6.71
CA ALA A 188 -1.60 11.62 -6.26
C ALA A 188 -1.09 12.64 -5.24
N ALA A 189 -1.30 13.93 -5.49
CA ALA A 189 -0.98 15.01 -4.56
C ALA A 189 -1.73 14.87 -3.23
N ALA A 190 -3.05 14.69 -3.29
CA ALA A 190 -3.87 14.52 -2.10
C ALA A 190 -3.48 13.27 -1.28
N ARG A 191 -3.08 12.16 -1.92
CA ARG A 191 -2.52 10.98 -1.23
C ARG A 191 -1.28 11.32 -0.40
N VAL A 192 -0.35 12.09 -0.96
CA VAL A 192 0.85 12.53 -0.20
C VAL A 192 0.47 13.42 0.98
N LEU A 193 -0.43 14.37 0.76
CA LEU A 193 -0.88 15.29 1.79
C LEU A 193 -1.52 14.53 2.96
N ILE A 194 -2.40 13.57 2.67
CA ILE A 194 -3.08 12.73 3.67
C ILE A 194 -2.10 11.83 4.41
N ALA A 195 -1.23 11.13 3.66
CA ALA A 195 -0.19 10.27 4.21
C ALA A 195 0.72 11.00 5.20
N SER A 196 0.86 12.32 5.03
CA SER A 196 1.75 13.15 5.84
C SER A 196 1.09 13.80 7.05
N ILE A 197 -0.23 13.67 7.24
CA ILE A 197 -0.97 14.32 8.35
C ILE A 197 -0.40 13.90 9.71
N ASN A 198 -0.12 12.61 9.89
CA ASN A 198 0.28 12.01 11.17
C ASN A 198 1.81 11.91 11.34
N ILE A 199 2.60 12.51 10.45
CA ILE A 199 4.06 12.55 10.58
C ILE A 199 4.44 13.49 11.73
N ASN A 200 5.34 13.04 12.60
CA ASN A 200 5.86 13.90 13.66
C ASN A 200 6.70 15.03 13.04
N PRO A 201 6.35 16.31 13.23
CA PRO A 201 7.14 17.44 12.72
C PRO A 201 8.54 17.53 13.35
N GLN A 202 8.78 16.84 14.47
CA GLN A 202 10.10 16.73 15.08
C GLN A 202 10.61 15.31 14.91
N LEU A 203 11.07 15.00 13.69
CA LEU A 203 12.20 14.09 13.58
C LEU A 203 13.33 14.82 14.29
N ASP A 204 13.66 14.38 15.51
CA ASP A 204 14.75 14.93 16.30
C ASP A 204 15.90 15.15 15.33
N SER A 205 16.21 16.43 15.08
CA SER A 205 17.47 16.81 14.48
C SER A 205 18.50 16.20 15.41
N GLN A 206 18.97 14.99 15.08
CA GLN A 206 20.26 14.53 15.48
C GLN A 206 21.21 15.52 14.83
N SER A 207 21.37 16.65 15.51
CA SER A 207 22.51 17.53 15.35
C SER A 207 23.72 16.61 15.30
N PRO A 208 24.59 16.73 14.28
CA PRO A 208 25.86 16.03 14.30
C PRO A 208 26.47 16.28 15.69
N PRO A 209 26.94 15.24 16.41
CA PRO A 209 27.53 15.43 17.72
C PRO A 209 28.58 16.54 17.61
N GLU A 210 28.34 17.62 18.35
CA GLU A 210 29.18 18.80 18.37
C GLU A 210 30.59 18.34 18.72
N GLY A 211 31.47 18.36 17.73
CA GLY A 211 32.81 17.81 17.85
C GLY A 211 33.63 18.60 18.87
N PRO A 212 34.52 17.94 19.63
CA PRO A 212 35.46 18.63 20.52
C PRO A 212 36.43 19.53 19.71
N PRO A 213 36.98 20.58 20.35
CA PRO A 213 37.76 21.61 19.67
C PRO A 213 39.01 21.03 18.99
N ALA A 214 39.33 21.64 17.84
CA ALA A 214 40.43 21.32 16.94
C ALA A 214 41.73 20.90 17.64
N GLY A 215 42.28 19.75 17.24
CA GLY A 215 43.63 19.38 17.64
C GLY A 215 43.99 17.91 17.38
N SER A 216 44.31 17.58 16.13
CA SER A 216 45.45 16.73 15.72
C SER A 216 45.16 16.00 14.40
N SER A 217 46.09 16.17 13.47
CA SER A 217 46.12 15.58 12.14
C SER A 217 46.26 14.05 12.22
N GLY A 218 45.14 13.35 12.31
CA GLY A 218 45.06 11.89 12.20
C GLY A 218 44.81 11.47 10.75
N ARG A 219 45.78 10.78 10.15
CA ARG A 219 45.75 10.24 8.79
C ARG A 219 44.55 9.31 8.58
N GLU A 220 43.54 9.78 7.85
CA GLU A 220 42.41 8.97 7.38
C GLU A 220 42.90 7.84 6.48
N THR A 221 42.72 6.59 6.92
CA THR A 221 42.85 5.42 6.06
C THR A 221 41.48 5.04 5.54
N ASN A 222 41.28 5.21 4.23
CA ASN A 222 40.01 4.92 3.55
C ASN A 222 39.63 3.43 3.69
N HIS A 223 38.67 3.11 4.56
CA HIS A 223 38.09 1.78 4.74
C HIS A 223 37.11 1.37 3.61
N ILE A 224 37.39 1.82 2.38
CA ILE A 224 36.60 1.53 1.17
C ILE A 224 36.69 0.03 0.81
N GLY A 225 37.79 -0.64 1.16
CA GLY A 225 38.03 -2.04 0.79
C GLY A 225 37.03 -3.04 1.39
N GLY A 226 36.50 -2.78 2.59
CA GLY A 226 35.57 -3.70 3.26
C GLY A 226 34.19 -3.74 2.61
N ILE A 227 33.70 -2.59 2.15
CA ILE A 227 32.37 -2.46 1.55
C ILE A 227 32.34 -3.11 0.16
N ILE A 228 33.40 -2.91 -0.63
CA ILE A 228 33.50 -3.50 -1.97
C ILE A 228 33.61 -5.03 -1.90
N GLY A 229 34.31 -5.57 -0.90
CA GLY A 229 34.43 -7.02 -0.69
C GLY A 229 33.09 -7.69 -0.34
N GLY A 230 32.26 -7.04 0.47
CA GLY A 230 30.96 -7.57 0.89
C GLY A 230 29.96 -7.68 -0.27
N VAL A 231 29.86 -6.64 -1.11
CA VAL A 231 28.89 -6.61 -2.22
C VAL A 231 29.25 -7.61 -3.31
N LEU A 232 30.53 -7.72 -3.67
CA LEU A 232 31.01 -8.70 -4.66
C LEU A 232 30.81 -10.15 -4.18
N GLY A 233 31.03 -10.41 -2.89
CA GLY A 233 30.79 -11.72 -2.28
C GLY A 233 29.30 -12.08 -2.25
N GLY A 234 28.44 -11.14 -1.86
CA GLY A 234 26.99 -11.35 -1.81
C GLY A 234 26.38 -11.63 -3.19
N LEU A 235 26.78 -10.86 -4.21
CA LEU A 235 26.31 -11.05 -5.58
C LEU A 235 26.72 -12.42 -6.15
N SER A 236 27.93 -12.90 -5.84
CA SER A 236 28.38 -14.24 -6.25
C SER A 236 27.55 -15.36 -5.62
N LEU A 237 27.22 -15.24 -4.32
CA LEU A 237 26.41 -16.23 -3.62
C LEU A 237 24.98 -16.29 -4.20
N ILE A 238 24.37 -15.13 -4.47
CA ILE A 238 23.02 -15.05 -5.05
C ILE A 238 23.01 -15.67 -6.45
N ALA A 239 24.01 -15.38 -7.28
CA ALA A 239 24.13 -15.97 -8.62
C ALA A 239 24.23 -17.50 -8.56
N LEU A 240 25.01 -18.06 -7.62
CA LEU A 240 25.12 -19.51 -7.43
C LEU A 240 23.79 -20.15 -7.00
N VAL A 241 23.03 -19.50 -6.13
CA VAL A 241 21.72 -19.99 -5.69
C VAL A 241 20.72 -20.00 -6.85
N ILE A 242 20.70 -18.96 -7.68
CA ILE A 242 19.82 -18.87 -8.85
C ILE A 242 20.17 -19.96 -9.86
N VAL A 243 21.46 -20.12 -10.19
CA VAL A 243 21.92 -21.14 -11.15
C VAL A 243 21.64 -22.54 -10.63
N GLY A 244 21.90 -22.81 -9.34
CA GLY A 244 21.59 -24.10 -8.70
C GLY A 244 20.10 -24.42 -8.72
N SER A 245 19.26 -23.41 -8.43
CA SER A 245 17.80 -23.55 -8.48
C SER A 245 17.30 -23.87 -9.89
N LEU A 246 17.79 -23.14 -10.90
CA LEU A 246 17.44 -23.38 -12.30
C LEU A 246 17.91 -24.76 -12.80
N PHE A 247 19.08 -25.21 -12.36
CA PHE A 247 19.59 -26.54 -12.71
C PHE A 247 18.70 -27.67 -12.14
N ILE A 248 18.24 -27.53 -10.89
CA ILE A 248 17.31 -28.49 -10.28
C ILE A 248 15.96 -28.49 -10.99
N ILE A 249 15.42 -27.31 -11.33
CA ILE A 249 14.14 -27.20 -12.05
C ILE A 249 14.26 -27.83 -13.44
N ARG A 250 15.33 -27.56 -14.18
CA ARG A 250 15.57 -28.17 -15.50
C ARG A 250 15.69 -29.68 -15.42
N ARG A 251 16.42 -30.20 -14.42
CA ARG A 251 16.57 -31.64 -14.23
C ARG A 251 15.23 -32.31 -13.96
N ARG A 252 14.37 -31.70 -13.14
CA ARG A 252 13.03 -32.24 -12.86
C ARG A 252 12.09 -32.22 -14.06
N HIS A 253 12.25 -31.27 -14.99
CA HIS A 253 11.44 -31.19 -16.20
C HIS A 253 11.80 -32.25 -17.25
N GLN A 254 12.99 -32.87 -17.18
CA GLN A 254 13.38 -33.90 -18.15
C GLN A 254 12.72 -35.27 -17.88
N ASP A 255 12.16 -35.48 -16.69
CA ASP A 255 11.55 -36.76 -16.31
C ASP A 255 10.05 -36.87 -16.70
N SER A 256 9.50 -35.92 -17.47
CA SER A 256 8.04 -35.88 -17.76
C SER A 256 7.64 -36.04 -19.23
N THR A 257 8.52 -36.49 -20.12
CA THR A 257 8.09 -37.00 -21.44
C THR A 257 7.60 -38.44 -21.34
N ASP A 258 6.44 -38.62 -20.71
CA ASP A 258 5.56 -39.75 -21.03
C ASP A 258 4.29 -39.16 -21.65
N THR A 259 4.33 -39.02 -22.98
CA THR A 259 3.24 -38.52 -23.82
C THR A 259 2.10 -39.53 -23.79
N ARG A 260 1.24 -39.44 -22.78
CA ARG A 260 -0.12 -39.99 -22.89
C ARG A 260 -0.91 -39.12 -23.85
N VAL A 261 -1.00 -39.60 -25.09
CA VAL A 261 -1.98 -39.18 -26.09
C VAL A 261 -3.36 -39.26 -25.45
N PHE A 262 -3.94 -38.10 -25.13
CA PHE A 262 -5.36 -37.99 -24.77
C PHE A 262 -6.14 -37.54 -26.00
N PRO A 263 -7.26 -38.20 -26.34
CA PRO A 263 -8.02 -37.89 -27.52
C PRO A 263 -8.71 -36.53 -27.38
N GLU A 264 -8.46 -35.74 -28.42
CA GLU A 264 -9.16 -34.55 -28.86
C GLU A 264 -10.68 -34.81 -28.90
N ASN A 265 -11.40 -34.39 -27.84
CA ASN A 265 -12.83 -34.02 -27.84
C ASN A 265 -13.31 -33.70 -26.42
N SER A 266 -13.07 -32.48 -25.94
CA SER A 266 -13.97 -31.82 -24.99
C SER A 266 -13.71 -30.31 -24.95
N LEU A 267 -14.38 -29.59 -25.87
CA LEU A 267 -14.65 -28.18 -25.71
C LEU A 267 -15.61 -27.98 -24.53
N ILE A 268 -15.20 -27.18 -23.55
CA ILE A 268 -15.88 -25.99 -22.97
C ILE A 268 -15.15 -25.68 -21.65
N PRO A 269 -14.46 -24.53 -21.51
CA PRO A 269 -13.92 -24.12 -20.23
C PRO A 269 -15.05 -23.67 -19.30
N ILE A 270 -15.25 -24.41 -18.21
CA ILE A 270 -16.16 -24.04 -17.13
C ILE A 270 -15.51 -22.87 -16.35
N PRO A 271 -16.22 -21.76 -16.12
CA PRO A 271 -15.68 -20.64 -15.36
C PRO A 271 -15.42 -21.05 -13.91
N TYR A 272 -14.28 -20.63 -13.38
CA TYR A 272 -13.84 -20.92 -12.01
C TYR A 272 -14.85 -20.39 -10.97
N VAL A 273 -15.70 -21.28 -10.46
CA VAL A 273 -16.46 -21.03 -9.24
C VAL A 273 -15.54 -21.29 -8.04
N LEU A 274 -15.43 -20.29 -7.16
CA LEU A 274 -14.71 -20.31 -5.89
C LEU A 274 -14.95 -21.62 -5.11
N GLN A 275 -13.93 -22.46 -5.05
CA GLN A 275 -13.96 -23.76 -4.37
C GLN A 275 -13.40 -23.69 -2.93
N SER A 276 -13.27 -22.51 -2.33
CA SER A 276 -12.63 -22.33 -1.01
C SER A 276 -13.53 -22.64 0.19
N GLU A 277 -14.85 -22.80 0.03
CA GLU A 277 -15.74 -23.00 1.19
C GLU A 277 -16.09 -24.46 1.53
N LYS A 278 -15.89 -25.42 0.62
CA LYS A 278 -16.37 -26.81 0.84
C LYS A 278 -15.43 -27.71 1.66
N ARG A 279 -14.21 -27.28 1.99
CA ARG A 279 -13.25 -28.11 2.76
C ARG A 279 -13.31 -27.95 4.28
N ARG A 280 -14.02 -26.96 4.81
CA ARG A 280 -14.12 -26.75 6.27
C ARG A 280 -15.33 -27.43 6.93
N ARG A 281 -16.34 -27.86 6.16
CA ARG A 281 -17.52 -28.57 6.70
C ARG A 281 -17.45 -30.10 6.69
N LYS A 282 -16.50 -30.71 5.97
CA LYS A 282 -16.43 -32.19 5.86
C LYS A 282 -15.67 -32.89 7.00
N ARG A 283 -15.11 -32.16 7.97
CA ARG A 283 -14.40 -32.75 9.13
C ARG A 283 -15.15 -32.62 10.46
N HIS A 284 -16.38 -32.14 10.46
CA HIS A 284 -17.16 -31.97 11.70
C HIS A 284 -18.57 -32.58 11.69
N MET A 285 -18.96 -33.34 10.66
CA MET A 285 -20.29 -33.95 10.56
C MET A 285 -20.26 -35.46 10.26
N GLU A 286 -19.29 -36.19 10.81
CA GLU A 286 -19.23 -37.66 10.68
C GLU A 286 -19.25 -38.39 12.04
N GLY A 287 -19.84 -37.75 13.05
CA GLY A 287 -20.16 -38.39 14.31
C GLY A 287 -21.39 -37.73 14.92
N ILE A 288 -22.36 -38.54 15.33
CA ILE A 288 -23.66 -38.20 15.94
C ILE A 288 -24.79 -38.08 14.91
N LEU A 289 -25.35 -39.24 14.55
CA LEU A 289 -26.73 -39.38 14.05
C LEU A 289 -27.62 -39.70 15.26
N PRO A 290 -28.56 -38.83 15.65
CA PRO A 290 -29.68 -39.21 16.50
C PRO A 290 -30.77 -39.90 15.67
N GLN A 291 -31.34 -40.96 16.23
CA GLN A 291 -32.47 -41.70 15.71
C GLN A 291 -33.72 -40.80 15.65
N ALA A 292 -34.38 -40.72 14.50
CA ALA A 292 -35.55 -39.87 14.28
C ALA A 292 -36.84 -40.50 14.84
N GLU A 293 -37.57 -39.76 15.68
CA GLU A 293 -38.98 -40.01 16.01
C GLU A 293 -39.91 -39.47 14.91
N PRO A 294 -41.07 -40.12 14.68
CA PRO A 294 -42.03 -39.73 13.65
C PRO A 294 -42.77 -38.42 14.00
N PRO A 295 -43.22 -37.64 12.99
CA PRO A 295 -43.77 -36.31 13.19
C PRO A 295 -45.21 -36.35 13.73
N THR A 296 -45.40 -35.68 14.87
CA THR A 296 -46.71 -35.31 15.41
C THR A 296 -47.34 -34.19 14.58
N GLU A 297 -48.56 -34.47 14.13
CA GLU A 297 -49.46 -33.61 13.36
C GLU A 297 -49.69 -32.24 14.03
N ALA A 298 -49.40 -31.16 13.31
CA ALA A 298 -49.59 -29.79 13.79
C ALA A 298 -51.02 -29.29 13.50
N PRO A 299 -51.70 -28.63 14.45
CA PRO A 299 -53.05 -28.11 14.28
C PRO A 299 -53.09 -26.90 13.33
N PRO A 300 -54.23 -26.67 12.63
CA PRO A 300 -54.36 -25.62 11.63
C PRO A 300 -54.31 -24.20 12.24
N PRO A 301 -53.78 -23.21 11.49
CA PRO A 301 -53.66 -21.83 11.97
C PRO A 301 -55.02 -21.15 12.12
N ALA A 302 -55.17 -20.39 13.21
CA ALA A 302 -56.33 -19.56 13.49
C ALA A 302 -56.49 -18.45 12.44
N TYR A 303 -57.70 -18.35 11.87
CA TYR A 303 -58.10 -17.27 10.97
C TYR A 303 -58.07 -15.92 11.71
N SER A 304 -57.23 -15.00 11.26
CA SER A 304 -57.23 -13.61 11.69
C SER A 304 -58.30 -12.83 10.93
N SER A 305 -59.33 -12.39 11.65
CA SER A 305 -60.44 -11.58 11.15
C SER A 305 -59.92 -10.19 10.74
N ARG A 306 -59.86 -9.94 9.43
CA ARG A 306 -59.52 -8.63 8.86
C ARG A 306 -60.73 -7.71 8.95
N SER A 307 -60.67 -6.72 9.82
CA SER A 307 -61.66 -5.63 9.92
C SER A 307 -61.54 -4.70 8.71
N TYR A 308 -62.64 -4.52 7.98
CA TYR A 308 -62.78 -3.53 6.92
C TYR A 308 -63.04 -2.16 7.54
N ILE A 309 -62.14 -1.20 7.28
CA ILE A 309 -62.40 0.22 7.52
C ILE A 309 -62.98 0.80 6.22
N SER A 310 -64.22 1.24 6.27
CA SER A 310 -64.90 1.96 5.19
C SER A 310 -64.37 3.38 5.05
N PRO A 311 -64.31 3.96 3.83
CA PRO A 311 -64.01 5.36 3.62
C PRO A 311 -65.29 6.21 3.69
N LEU A 312 -65.28 7.23 4.55
CA LEU A 312 -66.13 8.43 4.54
C LEU A 312 -65.10 9.56 4.66
N GLY A 313 -64.99 10.57 3.80
CA GLY A 313 -65.99 11.34 3.06
C GLY A 313 -65.62 12.82 3.30
N GLY A 314 -65.63 13.65 2.26
CA GLY A 314 -65.38 15.10 2.36
C GLY A 314 -64.15 15.59 1.61
#